data_AF-A0A8T0WT78-F1
#
_entry.id   AF-A0A8T0WT78-F1
#
_cell.length_a   1.000
_cell.length_b   1.000
_cell.length_c   1.000
_cell.angle_alpha   90.00
_cell.angle_beta   90.00
_cell.angle_gamma   90.00
#
_symmetry.space_group_name_H-M   'P 1'
#
loop_
_entity.id
_entity.type
_entity.pdbx_description
1 polymer ?
#
loop_
_entity_poly.entity_id
_entity_poly.type
_entity_poly.pdbx_seq_one_letter_code
_entity_poly.pdbx_strand_id
1 'polypeptide(L)'
;GESPLAYAINGVHVATVRYLLDHGADPNKADDKGFTSLHIAAEDGYCKIVEILLCKGASVDALSNRGTPLHLAATNGHHKTVKILLDHNADCNKIVHGIYTPLLVSIYAPSLKCGKILIKAGADVNGVGNITPLIAAVSGVLTECMKCLLKAGADPNVPDEFGRMPIEFAAICGSRQDVEILFPLMSRIPFVKDSSVNGIMLHACLLPGQEFYESGLEQETARLKLQGKKALEDKDYHSAIKLYTKAMGLDNYDATLYSNRSLCFLQICD
;
A
#
# COMPACT_ATOMS: atom_id res chain seq x y z
N GLY A 1 16.26 -20.32 6.30
CA GLY A 1 16.37 -20.16 7.76
C GLY A 1 16.77 -18.74 8.08
N GLU A 2 16.21 -18.12 9.11
CA GLU A 2 16.50 -16.73 9.46
C GLU A 2 17.98 -16.55 9.83
N SER A 3 18.62 -15.51 9.30
CA SER A 3 20.05 -15.28 9.52
C SER A 3 20.31 -14.82 10.97
N PRO A 4 21.48 -15.10 11.56
CA PRO A 4 21.85 -14.55 12.87
C PRO A 4 21.74 -13.02 12.94
N LEU A 5 21.97 -12.35 11.82
CA LEU A 5 21.79 -10.91 11.68
C LEU A 5 20.33 -10.49 11.83
N ALA A 6 19.39 -11.24 11.24
CA ALA A 6 17.95 -10.98 11.39
C ALA A 6 17.49 -11.11 12.85
N TYR A 7 17.93 -12.15 13.57
CA TYR A 7 17.61 -12.30 15.01
C TYR A 7 18.15 -11.13 15.84
N ALA A 8 19.38 -10.68 15.58
CA ALA A 8 19.96 -9.53 16.28
C ALA A 8 19.17 -8.23 16.02
N ILE A 9 18.58 -8.08 14.83
CA ILE A 9 17.74 -6.93 14.48
C ILE A 9 16.39 -6.99 15.19
N ASN A 10 15.72 -8.16 15.17
CA ASN A 10 14.44 -8.36 15.85
C ASN A 10 14.55 -8.14 17.38
N GLY A 11 15.69 -8.51 17.97
CA GLY A 11 16.01 -8.22 19.37
C GLY A 11 16.52 -6.79 19.64
N VAL A 12 16.65 -5.96 18.59
CA VAL A 12 17.19 -4.59 18.62
C VAL A 12 18.60 -4.52 19.26
N HIS A 13 19.39 -5.57 19.08
CA HIS A 13 20.74 -5.70 19.64
C HIS A 13 21.77 -4.95 18.78
N VAL A 14 21.73 -3.62 18.80
CA VAL A 14 22.56 -2.74 17.97
C VAL A 14 24.05 -3.10 17.97
N ALA A 15 24.62 -3.44 19.13
CA ALA A 15 26.02 -3.85 19.24
C ALA A 15 26.30 -5.18 18.53
N THR A 16 25.36 -6.14 18.64
CA THR A 16 25.47 -7.45 17.97
C THR A 16 25.31 -7.30 16.46
N VAL A 17 24.38 -6.47 16.00
CA VAL A 17 24.23 -6.13 14.57
C VAL A 17 25.54 -5.60 14.00
N ARG A 18 26.15 -4.62 14.68
CA ARG A 18 27.45 -4.05 14.26
C ARG A 18 28.53 -5.11 14.23
N TYR A 19 28.65 -5.90 15.31
CA TYR A 19 29.65 -6.96 15.42
C TYR A 19 29.54 -7.97 14.28
N LEU A 20 28.33 -8.46 13.98
CA LEU A 20 28.10 -9.42 12.91
C LEU A 20 28.51 -8.85 11.53
N LEU A 21 28.13 -7.60 11.24
CA LEU A 21 28.48 -6.94 9.97
C LEU A 21 30.00 -6.67 9.87
N ASP A 22 30.66 -6.31 10.97
CA ASP A 22 32.12 -6.15 11.02
C ASP A 22 32.88 -7.46 10.78
N HIS A 23 32.24 -8.61 11.07
CA HIS A 23 32.81 -9.95 10.91
C HIS A 23 32.25 -10.71 9.69
N GLY A 24 31.76 -9.98 8.68
CA GLY A 24 31.46 -10.53 7.36
C GLY A 24 30.04 -11.06 7.17
N ALA A 25 29.10 -10.75 8.07
CA ALA A 25 27.69 -10.97 7.76
C ALA A 25 27.28 -10.12 6.56
N ASP A 26 26.64 -10.74 5.56
CA ASP A 26 26.17 -10.07 4.36
C ASP A 26 24.90 -9.23 4.67
N PRO A 27 24.97 -7.88 4.59
CA PRO A 27 23.81 -7.02 4.84
C PRO A 27 22.70 -7.16 3.79
N ASN A 28 22.99 -7.74 2.63
CA ASN A 28 22.07 -7.96 1.52
C ASN A 28 21.51 -9.37 1.46
N LYS A 29 21.86 -10.23 2.42
CA LYS A 29 21.31 -11.59 2.47
C LYS A 29 19.80 -11.51 2.61
N ALA A 30 19.11 -11.96 1.58
CA ALA A 30 17.65 -12.02 1.55
C ALA A 30 17.13 -13.42 1.93
N ASP A 31 15.92 -13.48 2.48
CA ASP A 31 15.13 -14.71 2.59
C ASP A 31 14.43 -15.09 1.27
N ASP A 32 13.62 -16.14 1.29
CA ASP A 32 12.91 -16.65 0.10
C ASP A 32 11.84 -15.68 -0.43
N LYS A 33 11.49 -14.64 0.33
CA LYS A 33 10.55 -13.56 -0.05
C LYS A 33 11.27 -12.28 -0.49
N GLY A 34 12.61 -12.30 -0.53
CA GLY A 34 13.42 -11.12 -0.83
C GLY A 34 13.60 -10.16 0.35
N PHE A 35 13.17 -10.54 1.56
CA PHE A 35 13.35 -9.70 2.76
C PHE A 35 14.81 -9.70 3.19
N THR A 36 15.40 -8.50 3.23
CA THR A 36 16.74 -8.27 3.75
C THR A 36 16.68 -7.70 5.16
N SER A 37 17.81 -7.67 5.86
CA SER A 37 17.96 -6.98 7.15
C SER A 37 17.50 -5.52 7.12
N LEU A 38 17.67 -4.82 5.99
CA LEU A 38 17.22 -3.43 5.85
C LEU A 38 15.69 -3.33 5.80
N HIS A 39 14.99 -4.32 5.23
CA HIS A 39 13.52 -4.35 5.25
C HIS A 39 12.99 -4.46 6.66
N ILE A 40 13.52 -5.40 7.46
CA ILE A 40 13.11 -5.62 8.85
C ILE A 40 13.33 -4.34 9.67
N ALA A 41 14.54 -3.78 9.62
CA ALA A 41 14.86 -2.57 10.36
C ALA A 41 14.03 -1.36 9.91
N ALA A 42 13.65 -1.30 8.63
CA ALA A 42 12.81 -0.23 8.10
C ALA A 42 11.34 -0.38 8.49
N GLU A 43 10.84 -1.62 8.45
CA GLU A 43 9.47 -1.99 8.81
C GLU A 43 9.15 -1.62 10.27
N ASP A 44 10.09 -1.82 11.18
CA ASP A 44 9.94 -1.52 12.62
C ASP A 44 10.50 -0.15 13.04
N GLY A 45 11.06 0.62 12.09
CA GLY A 45 11.54 1.97 12.35
C GLY A 45 12.83 2.06 13.18
N TYR A 46 13.67 1.03 13.18
CA TYR A 46 14.93 0.97 13.91
C TYR A 46 16.03 1.84 13.28
N CYS A 47 15.86 3.16 13.39
CA CYS A 47 16.71 4.19 12.75
C CYS A 47 18.21 3.90 12.91
N LYS A 48 18.67 3.50 14.10
CA LYS A 48 20.10 3.26 14.32
C LYS A 48 20.62 2.03 13.58
N ILE A 49 19.80 0.98 13.48
CA ILE A 49 20.13 -0.24 12.74
C ILE A 49 20.10 0.06 11.24
N VAL A 50 19.11 0.83 10.76
CA VAL A 50 19.02 1.29 9.37
C VAL A 50 20.30 2.02 8.94
N GLU A 51 20.75 3.01 9.73
CA GLU A 51 22.03 3.71 9.46
C GLU A 51 23.21 2.74 9.39
N ILE A 52 23.32 1.79 10.32
CA ILE A 52 24.43 0.82 10.34
C ILE A 52 24.41 -0.04 9.08
N LEU A 53 23.24 -0.57 8.71
CA LEU A 53 23.08 -1.42 7.53
C LEU A 53 23.46 -0.66 6.24
N LEU A 54 22.99 0.58 6.09
CA LEU A 54 23.33 1.42 4.94
C LEU A 54 24.83 1.73 4.89
N CYS A 55 25.44 2.09 6.03
CA CYS A 55 26.90 2.29 6.14
C CYS A 55 27.70 1.02 5.84
N LYS A 56 27.10 -0.16 5.97
CA LYS A 56 27.71 -1.46 5.66
C LYS A 56 27.41 -1.96 4.25
N GLY A 57 26.77 -1.15 3.41
CA GLY A 57 26.52 -1.47 2.01
C GLY A 57 25.24 -2.26 1.76
N ALA A 58 24.25 -2.17 2.66
CA ALA A 58 22.90 -2.62 2.36
C ALA A 58 22.34 -1.83 1.16
N SER A 59 21.75 -2.55 0.21
CA SER A 59 21.05 -1.99 -0.94
C SER A 59 19.80 -1.25 -0.47
N VAL A 60 19.81 0.08 -0.59
CA VAL A 60 18.72 0.96 -0.14
C VAL A 60 17.37 0.61 -0.77
N ASP A 61 17.39 0.21 -2.05
CA ASP A 61 16.21 -0.19 -2.83
C ASP A 61 16.15 -1.71 -3.07
N ALA A 62 16.65 -2.51 -2.13
CA ALA A 62 16.42 -3.96 -2.16
C ALA A 62 14.91 -4.24 -2.29
N LEU A 63 14.53 -5.22 -3.11
CA LEU A 63 13.13 -5.51 -3.40
C LEU A 63 12.71 -6.83 -2.73
N SER A 64 11.65 -6.76 -1.92
CA SER A 64 10.92 -7.91 -1.40
C SER A 64 9.55 -8.05 -2.05
N ASN A 65 8.84 -9.14 -1.75
CA ASN A 65 7.43 -9.30 -2.12
C ASN A 65 6.49 -8.26 -1.47
N ARG A 66 6.93 -7.51 -0.46
CA ARG A 66 6.18 -6.40 0.16
C ARG A 66 6.71 -5.02 -0.22
N GLY A 67 7.62 -4.96 -1.20
CA GLY A 67 8.21 -3.74 -1.73
C GLY A 67 9.60 -3.44 -1.17
N THR A 68 10.04 -2.18 -1.27
CA THR A 68 11.36 -1.75 -0.78
C THR A 68 11.33 -1.37 0.71
N PRO A 69 12.48 -1.21 1.38
CA PRO A 69 12.53 -0.68 2.74
C PRO A 69 11.78 0.65 2.91
N LEU A 70 11.80 1.51 1.88
CA LEU A 70 11.07 2.77 1.89
C LEU A 70 9.54 2.58 1.90
N HIS A 71 9.02 1.57 1.18
CA HIS A 71 7.59 1.23 1.22
C HIS A 71 7.17 0.78 2.61
N LEU A 72 7.95 -0.10 3.25
CA LEU A 72 7.63 -0.62 4.58
C LEU A 72 7.67 0.50 5.65
N ALA A 73 8.73 1.32 5.65
CA ALA A 73 8.83 2.45 6.56
C ALA A 73 7.72 3.49 6.35
N ALA A 74 7.32 3.73 5.10
CA ALA A 74 6.24 4.65 4.76
C ALA A 74 4.88 4.12 5.24
N THR A 75 4.58 2.85 4.97
CA THR A 75 3.33 2.15 5.36
C THR A 75 3.13 2.17 6.88
N ASN A 76 4.20 1.91 7.65
CA ASN A 76 4.14 1.89 9.11
C ASN A 76 4.34 3.27 9.77
N GLY A 77 4.44 4.35 8.99
CA GLY A 77 4.52 5.71 9.53
C GLY A 77 5.86 6.09 10.17
N HIS A 78 6.94 5.35 9.88
CA HIS A 78 8.28 5.58 10.44
C HIS A 78 9.01 6.72 9.74
N HIS A 79 8.51 7.94 9.92
CA HIS A 79 8.97 9.15 9.21
C HIS A 79 10.46 9.47 9.40
N LYS A 80 11.08 9.08 10.53
CA LYS A 80 12.53 9.24 10.74
C LYS A 80 13.32 8.28 9.85
N THR A 81 12.86 7.03 9.75
CA THR A 81 13.45 6.02 8.88
C THR A 81 13.27 6.36 7.40
N VAL A 82 12.08 6.83 7.01
CA VAL A 82 11.83 7.37 5.66
C VAL A 82 12.85 8.45 5.31
N LYS A 83 13.09 9.40 6.22
CA LYS A 83 14.10 10.43 6.01
C LYS A 83 15.51 9.84 5.82
N ILE A 84 15.93 8.92 6.68
CA ILE A 84 17.25 8.26 6.56
C ILE A 84 17.39 7.55 5.21
N LEU A 85 16.38 6.79 4.78
CA LEU A 85 16.42 6.08 3.50
C LEU A 85 16.54 7.06 2.31
N LEU A 86 15.79 8.16 2.33
CA LEU A 86 15.87 9.20 1.30
C LEU A 86 17.22 9.94 1.31
N ASP A 87 17.77 10.22 2.50
CA ASP A 87 19.11 10.80 2.67
C ASP A 87 20.21 9.86 2.11
N HIS A 88 19.92 8.56 2.00
CA HIS A 88 20.75 7.54 1.35
C HIS A 88 20.26 7.16 -0.07
N ASN A 89 19.59 8.09 -0.75
CA ASN A 89 19.20 7.97 -2.16
C ASN A 89 18.19 6.86 -2.48
N ALA A 90 17.33 6.47 -1.54
CA ALA A 90 16.18 5.61 -1.85
C ALA A 90 15.29 6.24 -2.94
N ASP A 91 14.86 5.44 -3.91
CA ASP A 91 13.94 5.89 -4.96
C ASP A 91 12.53 6.12 -4.39
N CYS A 92 12.18 7.40 -4.21
CA CYS A 92 10.89 7.83 -3.66
C CYS A 92 9.70 7.56 -4.59
N ASN A 93 9.96 7.19 -5.85
CA ASN A 93 8.96 6.89 -6.87
C ASN A 93 8.98 5.41 -7.29
N LYS A 94 9.71 4.55 -6.57
CA LYS A 94 9.78 3.13 -6.89
C LYS A 94 8.37 2.51 -6.88
N ILE A 95 8.02 1.82 -7.96
CA ILE A 95 6.70 1.17 -8.09
C ILE A 95 6.81 -0.30 -7.75
N VAL A 96 5.90 -0.80 -6.90
CA VAL A 96 5.76 -2.21 -6.56
C VAL A 96 4.33 -2.68 -6.82
N HIS A 97 4.19 -3.93 -7.28
CA HIS A 97 2.91 -4.52 -7.71
C HIS A 97 2.08 -3.63 -8.66
N GLY A 98 2.76 -2.91 -9.55
CA GLY A 98 2.16 -2.12 -10.63
C GLY A 98 1.70 -0.70 -10.27
N ILE A 99 1.22 -0.48 -9.04
CA ILE A 99 0.61 0.81 -8.65
C ILE A 99 1.15 1.40 -7.33
N TYR A 100 1.76 0.59 -6.46
CA TYR A 100 2.13 1.07 -5.14
C TYR A 100 3.44 1.83 -5.21
N THR A 101 3.36 3.13 -4.92
CA THR A 101 4.51 3.99 -4.65
C THR A 101 4.65 4.19 -3.14
N PRO A 102 5.83 4.61 -2.63
CA PRO A 102 5.99 4.97 -1.22
C PRO A 102 4.99 6.04 -0.77
N LEU A 103 4.64 7.00 -1.64
CA LEU A 103 3.66 8.04 -1.32
C LEU A 103 2.26 7.45 -1.16
N LEU A 104 1.82 6.59 -2.09
CA LEU A 104 0.49 5.97 -2.03
C LEU A 104 0.32 5.15 -0.74
N VAL A 105 1.28 4.28 -0.40
CA VAL A 105 1.18 3.46 0.81
C VAL A 105 1.25 4.29 2.10
N SER A 106 1.92 5.45 2.07
CA SER A 106 2.01 6.34 3.23
C SER A 106 0.69 7.00 3.62
N ILE A 107 -0.30 7.01 2.74
CA ILE A 107 -1.63 7.59 3.00
C ILE A 107 -2.39 6.75 4.03
N TYR A 108 -2.20 5.43 3.99
CA TYR A 108 -2.81 4.49 4.93
C TYR A 108 -2.08 4.42 6.29
N ALA A 109 -0.95 5.11 6.42
CA ALA A 109 -0.19 5.16 7.66
C ALA A 109 -0.91 6.02 8.72
N PRO A 110 -0.70 5.77 10.03
CA PRO A 110 -1.30 6.56 11.10
C PRO A 110 -0.94 8.06 11.11
N SER A 111 0.05 8.48 10.31
CA SER A 111 0.56 9.85 10.32
C SER A 111 0.94 10.35 8.93
N LEU A 112 0.49 11.56 8.61
CA LEU A 112 0.81 12.28 7.37
C LEU A 112 2.27 12.74 7.26
N LYS A 113 3.11 12.48 8.28
CA LYS A 113 4.51 12.90 8.27
C LYS A 113 5.32 12.22 7.17
N CYS A 114 5.08 10.94 6.90
CA CYS A 114 5.75 10.22 5.81
C CYS A 114 5.41 10.85 4.45
N GLY A 115 4.12 11.02 4.13
CA GLY A 115 3.69 11.66 2.90
C GLY A 115 4.28 13.05 2.71
N LYS A 116 4.30 13.90 3.76
CA LYS A 116 4.93 15.23 3.70
C LYS A 116 6.43 15.19 3.41
N ILE A 117 7.16 14.19 3.91
CA ILE A 117 8.58 14.01 3.62
C ILE A 117 8.77 13.53 2.19
N LEU A 118 7.99 12.56 1.73
CA LEU A 118 8.05 12.02 0.38
C LEU A 118 7.75 13.07 -0.69
N ILE A 119 6.71 13.89 -0.50
CA ILE A 119 6.39 15.02 -1.38
C ILE A 119 7.57 16.00 -1.47
N LYS A 120 8.19 16.33 -0.34
CA LYS A 120 9.39 17.20 -0.33
C LYS A 120 10.60 16.58 -1.02
N ALA A 121 10.67 15.25 -1.04
CA ALA A 121 11.71 14.50 -1.72
C ALA A 121 11.40 14.26 -3.21
N GLY A 122 10.34 14.85 -3.76
CA GLY A 122 9.99 14.74 -5.18
C GLY A 122 9.18 13.51 -5.55
N ALA A 123 8.44 12.93 -4.60
CA ALA A 123 7.48 11.89 -4.91
C ALA A 123 6.37 12.42 -5.83
N ASP A 124 6.02 11.66 -6.86
CA ASP A 124 4.94 11.98 -7.79
C ASP A 124 3.59 11.88 -7.08
N VAL A 125 2.95 13.04 -6.93
CA VAL A 125 1.66 13.21 -6.24
C VAL A 125 0.48 12.65 -7.03
N ASN A 126 0.66 12.37 -8.32
CA ASN A 126 -0.37 11.75 -9.15
C ASN A 126 -0.24 10.22 -9.16
N GLY A 127 0.90 9.67 -8.75
CA GLY A 127 1.13 8.24 -8.68
C GLY A 127 1.09 7.57 -10.06
N VAL A 128 0.73 6.27 -10.08
CA VAL A 128 0.71 5.47 -11.31
C VAL A 128 -0.61 4.72 -11.44
N GLY A 129 -1.17 4.71 -12.65
CA GLY A 129 -2.45 4.07 -12.94
C GLY A 129 -3.64 4.91 -12.48
N ASN A 130 -4.75 4.25 -12.19
CA ASN A 130 -6.02 4.91 -11.87
C ASN A 130 -6.26 5.09 -10.37
N ILE A 131 -5.40 4.53 -9.51
CA ILE A 131 -5.45 4.76 -8.05
C ILE A 131 -4.43 5.85 -7.71
N THR A 132 -4.87 7.10 -7.76
CA THR A 132 -4.01 8.24 -7.44
C THR A 132 -3.91 8.43 -5.93
N PRO A 133 -2.80 9.00 -5.42
CA PRO A 133 -2.69 9.42 -4.03
C PRO A 133 -3.84 10.34 -3.58
N LEU A 134 -4.31 11.23 -4.46
CA LEU A 134 -5.43 12.12 -4.15
C LEU A 134 -6.70 11.33 -3.85
N ILE A 135 -7.06 10.39 -4.72
CA ILE A 135 -8.23 9.53 -4.58
C ILE A 135 -8.16 8.71 -3.29
N ALA A 136 -7.00 8.12 -2.98
CA ALA A 136 -6.79 7.36 -1.75
C ALA A 136 -6.97 8.21 -0.48
N ALA A 137 -6.77 9.53 -0.56
CA ALA A 137 -6.96 10.46 0.56
C ALA A 137 -8.40 11.01 0.69
N VAL A 138 -9.30 10.72 -0.25
CA VAL A 138 -10.70 11.19 -0.22
C VAL A 138 -11.54 10.24 0.64
N SER A 139 -11.79 10.61 1.89
CA SER A 139 -12.62 9.81 2.82
C SER A 139 -13.19 10.61 4.00
N GLY A 140 -13.03 11.94 4.01
CA GLY A 140 -13.38 12.83 5.13
C GLY A 140 -12.45 12.75 6.34
N VAL A 141 -11.82 11.59 6.59
CA VAL A 141 -10.85 11.42 7.68
C VAL A 141 -9.47 11.97 7.29
N LEU A 142 -9.10 11.86 6.02
CA LEU A 142 -7.79 12.23 5.49
C LEU A 142 -7.80 13.59 4.77
N THR A 143 -8.76 14.48 5.07
CA THR A 143 -8.90 15.80 4.43
C THR A 143 -7.61 16.64 4.48
N GLU A 144 -6.83 16.58 5.56
CA GLU A 144 -5.55 17.28 5.63
C GLU A 144 -4.48 16.67 4.71
N CYS A 145 -4.52 15.36 4.46
CA CYS A 145 -3.68 14.71 3.45
C CYS A 145 -4.06 15.18 2.06
N MET A 146 -5.36 15.16 1.75
CA MET A 146 -5.92 15.62 0.48
C MET A 146 -5.50 17.07 0.20
N LYS A 147 -5.62 17.99 1.16
CA LYS A 147 -5.15 19.37 1.02
C LYS A 147 -3.65 19.46 0.74
N CYS A 148 -2.84 18.62 1.40
CA CYS A 148 -1.39 18.59 1.16
C CYS A 148 -1.07 18.13 -0.27
N LEU A 149 -1.76 17.11 -0.78
CA LEU A 149 -1.60 16.60 -2.14
C LEU A 149 -2.01 17.64 -3.19
N LEU A 150 -3.17 18.28 -3.02
CA LEU A 150 -3.64 19.36 -3.91
C LEU A 150 -2.64 20.52 -3.94
N LYS A 151 -2.14 20.95 -2.77
CA LYS A 151 -1.11 22.00 -2.69
C LYS A 151 0.20 21.60 -3.39
N ALA A 152 0.48 20.31 -3.44
CA ALA A 152 1.66 19.76 -4.10
C ALA A 152 1.46 19.48 -5.60
N GLY A 153 0.28 19.80 -6.15
CA GLY A 153 -0.01 19.69 -7.59
C GLY A 153 -0.70 18.39 -8.00
N ALA A 154 -1.34 17.67 -7.09
CA ALA A 154 -2.18 16.54 -7.45
C ALA A 154 -3.36 17.00 -8.32
N ASP A 155 -3.59 16.33 -9.45
CA ASP A 155 -4.66 16.67 -10.39
C ASP A 155 -6.01 16.15 -9.88
N PRO A 156 -6.98 17.04 -9.54
CA PRO A 156 -8.31 16.65 -9.09
C PRO A 156 -9.21 16.16 -10.23
N ASN A 157 -8.70 16.10 -11.47
CA ASN A 157 -9.45 15.68 -12.65
C ASN A 157 -9.08 14.28 -13.17
N VAL A 158 -8.24 13.52 -12.46
CA VAL A 158 -7.90 12.15 -12.85
C VAL A 158 -8.96 11.19 -12.30
N PRO A 159 -9.72 10.49 -13.16
CA PRO A 159 -10.72 9.54 -12.70
C PRO A 159 -10.06 8.24 -12.20
N ASP A 160 -10.81 7.52 -11.37
CA ASP A 160 -10.42 6.19 -10.93
C ASP A 160 -10.65 5.09 -11.98
N GLU A 161 -10.40 3.84 -11.59
CA GLU A 161 -10.60 2.68 -12.47
C GLU A 161 -12.06 2.45 -12.89
N PHE A 162 -13.01 3.03 -12.16
CA PHE A 162 -14.44 3.00 -12.47
C PHE A 162 -14.89 4.25 -13.26
N GLY A 163 -13.96 5.16 -13.58
CA GLY A 163 -14.25 6.40 -14.29
C GLY A 163 -14.78 7.52 -13.38
N ARG A 164 -14.75 7.36 -12.06
CA ARG A 164 -15.25 8.35 -11.10
C ARG A 164 -14.19 9.41 -10.84
N MET A 165 -14.60 10.66 -10.86
CA MET A 165 -13.75 11.79 -10.48
C MET A 165 -13.58 11.86 -8.96
N PRO A 166 -12.48 12.42 -8.43
CA PRO A 166 -12.25 12.56 -6.99
C PRO A 166 -13.42 13.22 -6.22
N ILE A 167 -14.12 14.18 -6.82
CA ILE A 167 -15.29 14.83 -6.18
C ILE A 167 -16.51 13.92 -6.10
N GLU A 168 -16.69 13.04 -7.09
CA GLU A 168 -17.80 12.10 -7.13
C GLU A 168 -17.55 11.05 -6.06
N PHE A 169 -16.30 10.61 -5.92
CA PHE A 169 -15.88 9.75 -4.82
C PHE A 169 -16.09 10.41 -3.45
N ALA A 170 -15.72 11.69 -3.29
CA ALA A 170 -15.97 12.46 -2.06
C ALA A 170 -17.46 12.52 -1.70
N ALA A 171 -18.30 12.71 -2.72
CA ALA A 171 -19.75 12.75 -2.58
C ALA A 171 -20.34 11.38 -2.20
N ILE A 172 -19.88 10.28 -2.82
CA ILE A 172 -20.27 8.90 -2.47
C ILE A 172 -19.90 8.59 -1.01
N CYS A 173 -18.72 9.02 -0.57
CA CYS A 173 -18.28 8.88 0.83
C CYS A 173 -19.07 9.77 1.81
N GLY A 174 -19.98 10.63 1.32
CA GLY A 174 -20.74 11.57 2.16
C GLY A 174 -19.89 12.71 2.72
N SER A 175 -18.65 12.90 2.24
CA SER A 175 -17.73 13.91 2.74
C SER A 175 -18.00 15.27 2.10
N ARG A 176 -18.97 16.00 2.64
CA ARG A 176 -19.29 17.36 2.16
C ARG A 176 -18.06 18.27 2.16
N GLN A 177 -17.22 18.15 3.19
CA GLN A 177 -16.01 18.95 3.31
C GLN A 177 -15.04 18.72 2.13
N ASP A 178 -14.83 17.46 1.74
CA ASP A 178 -13.94 17.17 0.61
C ASP A 178 -14.55 17.61 -0.71
N VAL A 179 -15.87 17.48 -0.88
CA VAL A 179 -16.59 18.02 -2.05
C VAL A 179 -16.40 19.53 -2.15
N GLU A 180 -16.57 20.27 -1.05
CA GLU A 180 -16.39 21.74 -1.03
C GLU A 180 -14.94 22.16 -1.35
N ILE A 181 -13.94 21.36 -0.97
CA ILE A 181 -12.52 21.63 -1.29
C ILE A 181 -12.22 21.36 -2.77
N LEU A 182 -12.75 20.27 -3.32
CA LEU A 182 -12.50 19.86 -4.71
C LEU A 182 -13.30 20.70 -5.70
N PHE A 183 -14.49 21.16 -5.33
CA PHE A 183 -15.41 21.91 -6.17
C PHE A 183 -14.79 23.06 -6.97
N PRO A 184 -14.03 24.01 -6.37
CA PRO A 184 -13.42 25.11 -7.12
C PRO A 184 -12.26 24.70 -8.02
N LEU A 185 -11.75 23.46 -7.91
CA LEU A 185 -10.55 22.99 -8.61
C LEU A 185 -10.86 22.17 -9.86
N MET A 186 -12.13 21.90 -10.14
CA MET A 186 -12.53 21.00 -11.21
C MET A 186 -12.89 21.68 -12.52
N SER A 187 -12.60 20.98 -13.60
CA SER A 187 -13.27 21.20 -14.88
C SER A 187 -14.75 20.81 -14.77
N ARG A 188 -15.65 21.47 -15.53
CA ARG A 188 -17.09 21.15 -15.50
C ARG A 188 -17.30 19.65 -15.74
N ILE A 189 -17.92 18.96 -14.78
CA ILE A 189 -18.29 17.55 -14.91
C ILE A 189 -19.33 17.43 -16.03
N PRO A 190 -19.05 16.70 -17.13
CA PRO A 190 -20.04 16.45 -18.15
C PRO A 190 -21.26 15.74 -17.52
N PHE A 191 -22.48 16.08 -17.95
CA PHE A 191 -23.75 15.41 -17.56
C PHE A 191 -24.34 15.73 -16.17
N VAL A 192 -23.67 16.50 -15.30
CA VAL A 192 -24.28 16.99 -14.05
C VAL A 192 -25.11 18.26 -14.31
N LYS A 193 -26.45 18.13 -14.28
CA LYS A 193 -27.39 19.25 -14.53
C LYS A 193 -27.33 20.35 -13.46
N ASP A 194 -27.16 19.97 -12.20
CA ASP A 194 -26.98 20.90 -11.09
C ASP A 194 -25.52 20.82 -10.63
N SER A 195 -24.70 21.74 -11.15
CA SER A 195 -23.28 21.83 -10.80
C SER A 195 -23.04 22.48 -9.43
N SER A 196 -24.02 22.53 -8.51
CA SER A 196 -23.78 22.91 -7.12
C SER A 196 -23.22 21.74 -6.30
N VAL A 197 -22.63 22.02 -5.14
CA VAL A 197 -22.22 20.98 -4.16
C VAL A 197 -23.37 20.03 -3.85
N ASN A 198 -24.58 20.56 -3.66
CA ASN A 198 -25.76 19.74 -3.37
C ASN A 198 -26.17 18.89 -4.58
N GLY A 199 -26.12 19.45 -5.79
CA GLY A 199 -26.42 18.74 -7.02
C GLY A 199 -25.44 17.59 -7.30
N ILE A 200 -24.14 17.81 -7.07
CA ILE A 200 -23.10 16.78 -7.18
C ILE A 200 -23.30 15.68 -6.13
N MET A 201 -23.57 16.06 -4.87
CA MET A 201 -23.86 15.10 -3.80
C MET A 201 -25.10 14.26 -4.11
N LEU A 202 -26.19 14.87 -4.60
CA LEU A 202 -27.40 14.16 -5.01
C LEU A 202 -27.16 13.25 -6.22
N HIS A 203 -26.40 13.71 -7.20
CA HIS A 203 -26.06 12.93 -8.39
C HIS A 203 -25.26 11.67 -8.02
N ALA A 204 -24.26 11.81 -7.16
CA ALA A 204 -23.44 10.71 -6.68
C ALA A 204 -24.27 9.60 -5.99
N CYS A 205 -25.28 9.97 -5.21
CA CYS A 205 -26.21 9.01 -4.58
C CYS A 205 -27.11 8.26 -5.57
N LEU A 206 -27.25 8.75 -6.80
CA LEU A 206 -28.06 8.13 -7.85
C LEU A 206 -27.24 7.20 -8.75
N LEU A 207 -25.91 7.18 -8.60
CA LEU A 207 -25.06 6.22 -9.30
C LEU A 207 -25.33 4.82 -8.71
N PRO A 208 -25.56 3.79 -9.56
CA PRO A 208 -25.88 2.45 -9.09
C PRO A 208 -24.77 1.90 -8.19
N GLY A 209 -25.14 1.11 -7.18
CA GLY A 209 -24.28 0.62 -6.10
C GLY A 209 -22.91 0.17 -6.58
N GLN A 210 -21.90 1.00 -6.29
CA GLN A 210 -20.51 0.73 -6.60
C GLN A 210 -19.75 0.51 -5.29
N GLU A 211 -19.00 -0.58 -5.25
CA GLU A 211 -18.17 -0.97 -4.12
C GLU A 211 -17.15 0.15 -3.80
N PHE A 212 -16.83 0.30 -2.51
CA PHE A 212 -15.71 1.14 -2.07
C PHE A 212 -14.40 0.59 -2.65
N TYR A 213 -13.30 1.36 -2.60
CA TYR A 213 -11.98 0.79 -2.90
C TYR A 213 -11.71 -0.40 -1.99
N GLU A 214 -12.01 -1.60 -2.48
CA GLU A 214 -11.27 -2.78 -2.07
C GLU A 214 -9.85 -2.55 -2.61
N SER A 215 -8.86 -2.51 -1.73
CA SER A 215 -7.47 -2.33 -2.11
C SER A 215 -7.09 -3.29 -3.26
N GLY A 216 -6.13 -2.94 -4.13
CA GLY A 216 -5.71 -3.88 -5.20
C GLY A 216 -5.30 -5.27 -4.68
N LEU A 217 -4.87 -5.34 -3.41
CA LEU A 217 -4.65 -6.57 -2.66
C LEU A 217 -5.96 -7.31 -2.36
N GLU A 218 -7.00 -6.61 -1.90
CA GLU A 218 -8.35 -7.14 -1.67
C GLU A 218 -9.04 -7.54 -2.99
N GLN A 219 -8.89 -6.81 -4.09
CA GLN A 219 -9.41 -7.20 -5.41
C GLN A 219 -8.74 -8.48 -5.93
N GLU A 220 -7.41 -8.61 -5.87
CA GLU A 220 -6.73 -9.86 -6.28
C GLU A 220 -7.06 -10.99 -5.29
N THR A 221 -7.21 -10.71 -3.99
CA THR A 221 -7.67 -11.70 -3.00
C THR A 221 -9.10 -12.17 -3.32
N ALA A 222 -10.03 -11.25 -3.57
CA ALA A 222 -11.42 -11.53 -3.93
C ALA A 222 -11.51 -12.30 -5.25
N ARG A 223 -10.70 -11.93 -6.24
CA ARG A 223 -10.59 -12.62 -7.53
C ARG A 223 -10.08 -14.05 -7.35
N LEU A 224 -9.00 -14.25 -6.59
CA LEU A 224 -8.45 -15.58 -6.28
C LEU A 224 -9.43 -16.43 -5.47
N LYS A 225 -10.15 -15.80 -4.52
CA LYS A 225 -11.19 -16.44 -3.72
C LYS A 225 -12.37 -16.89 -4.57
N LEU A 226 -12.82 -16.06 -5.51
CA LEU A 226 -13.87 -16.40 -6.47
C LEU A 226 -13.45 -17.54 -7.41
N GLN A 227 -12.23 -17.48 -7.96
CA GLN A 227 -11.67 -18.56 -8.78
C GLN A 227 -11.54 -19.88 -7.99
N GLY A 228 -11.10 -19.80 -6.73
CA GLY A 228 -11.02 -20.96 -5.84
C GLY A 228 -12.39 -21.57 -5.56
N LYS A 229 -13.42 -20.74 -5.39
CA LYS A 229 -14.81 -21.20 -5.21
C LYS A 229 -15.33 -21.89 -6.47
N LYS A 230 -15.07 -21.33 -7.64
CA LYS A 230 -15.44 -21.95 -8.91
C LYS A 230 -14.75 -23.31 -9.11
N ALA A 231 -13.44 -23.39 -8.83
CA ALA A 231 -12.70 -24.65 -8.91
C ALA A 231 -13.24 -25.71 -7.92
N LEU A 232 -13.69 -25.28 -6.73
CA LEU A 232 -14.37 -26.15 -5.77
C LEU A 232 -15.72 -26.66 -6.30
N GLU A 233 -16.53 -25.80 -6.93
CA GLU A 233 -17.79 -26.18 -7.59
C GLU A 233 -17.55 -27.17 -8.74
N ASP A 234 -16.47 -26.98 -9.49
CA ASP A 234 -16.03 -27.86 -10.58
C ASP A 234 -15.34 -29.16 -10.09
N LYS A 235 -15.23 -29.37 -8.76
CA LYS A 235 -14.52 -30.49 -8.11
C LYS A 235 -13.03 -30.60 -8.47
N ASP A 236 -12.41 -29.52 -8.96
CA ASP A 236 -10.96 -29.41 -9.12
C ASP A 236 -10.31 -28.92 -7.82
N TYR A 237 -10.25 -29.84 -6.85
CA TYR A 237 -9.78 -29.54 -5.50
C TYR A 237 -8.30 -29.12 -5.46
N HIS A 238 -7.46 -29.62 -6.39
CA HIS A 238 -6.05 -29.25 -6.46
C HIS A 238 -5.86 -27.80 -6.92
N SER A 239 -6.60 -27.36 -7.95
CA SER A 239 -6.57 -25.95 -8.37
C SER A 239 -7.17 -25.04 -7.30
N ALA A 240 -8.27 -25.45 -6.66
CA ALA A 240 -8.88 -24.70 -5.57
C ALA A 240 -7.90 -24.46 -4.40
N ILE A 241 -7.15 -25.49 -3.97
CA ILE A 241 -6.14 -25.36 -2.90
C ILE A 241 -5.04 -24.37 -3.27
N LYS A 242 -4.54 -24.40 -4.50
CA LYS A 242 -3.51 -23.46 -4.98
C LYS A 242 -4.03 -22.03 -4.96
N LEU A 243 -5.24 -21.81 -5.44
CA LEU A 243 -5.88 -20.49 -5.49
C LEU A 243 -6.13 -19.93 -4.09
N TYR A 244 -6.70 -20.72 -3.17
CA TYR A 244 -6.87 -20.29 -1.78
C TYR A 244 -5.54 -20.06 -1.07
N THR A 245 -4.52 -20.88 -1.31
CA THR A 245 -3.19 -20.66 -0.73
C THR A 245 -2.54 -19.37 -1.22
N LYS A 246 -2.72 -19.03 -2.50
CA LYS A 246 -2.27 -17.76 -3.07
C LYS A 246 -3.03 -16.57 -2.46
N ALA A 247 -4.35 -16.67 -2.33
CA ALA A 247 -5.19 -15.66 -1.68
C ALA A 247 -4.80 -15.44 -0.21
N MET A 248 -4.54 -16.52 0.53
CA MET A 248 -4.08 -16.47 1.92
C MET A 248 -2.69 -15.85 2.10
N GLY A 249 -1.89 -15.76 1.04
CA GLY A 249 -0.61 -15.05 1.06
C GLY A 249 -0.75 -13.54 0.82
N LEU A 250 -1.94 -13.11 0.37
CA LEU A 250 -2.29 -11.71 0.15
C LEU A 250 -3.14 -11.17 1.31
N ASP A 251 -4.10 -11.97 1.80
CA ASP A 251 -4.91 -11.66 2.98
C ASP A 251 -4.87 -12.82 3.99
N ASN A 252 -4.07 -12.63 5.03
CA ASN A 252 -3.84 -13.65 6.05
C ASN A 252 -4.92 -13.66 7.14
N TYR A 253 -5.85 -12.68 7.14
CA TYR A 253 -6.87 -12.49 8.18
C TYR A 253 -8.26 -13.01 7.77
N ASP A 254 -8.48 -13.28 6.47
CA ASP A 254 -9.73 -13.85 5.99
C ASP A 254 -9.88 -15.33 6.37
N ALA A 255 -10.56 -15.58 7.48
CA ALA A 255 -10.86 -16.90 8.02
C ALA A 255 -11.58 -17.83 7.03
N THR A 256 -12.31 -17.28 6.05
CA THR A 256 -13.04 -18.08 5.06
C THR A 256 -12.09 -18.77 4.07
N LEU A 257 -10.91 -18.20 3.80
CA LEU A 257 -9.89 -18.84 2.95
C LEU A 257 -9.33 -20.11 3.60
N TYR A 258 -9.07 -20.06 4.91
CA TYR A 258 -8.62 -21.23 5.69
C TYR A 258 -9.68 -22.32 5.72
N SER A 259 -10.94 -21.94 5.94
CA SER A 259 -12.08 -22.88 5.97
C SER A 259 -12.25 -23.57 4.61
N ASN A 260 -12.31 -22.80 3.52
CA ASN A 260 -12.52 -23.33 2.17
C ASN A 260 -11.35 -24.23 1.72
N ARG A 261 -10.11 -23.87 2.04
CA ARG A 261 -8.95 -24.71 1.72
C ARG A 261 -8.98 -26.03 2.52
N SER A 262 -9.37 -25.97 3.79
CA SER A 262 -9.51 -27.17 4.64
C SER A 262 -10.58 -28.11 4.12
N LEU A 263 -11.70 -27.55 3.64
CA LEU A 263 -12.76 -28.32 2.99
C LEU A 263 -12.26 -29.04 1.72
N CYS A 264 -11.44 -28.38 0.90
CA CYS A 264 -10.84 -29.02 -0.28
C CYS A 264 -9.93 -30.21 0.10
N PHE A 265 -9.16 -30.10 1.18
CA PHE A 265 -8.31 -31.19 1.65
C PHE A 265 -9.12 -32.40 2.13
N LEU A 266 -10.25 -32.18 2.79
CA LEU A 266 -11.15 -33.27 3.20
C LEU A 266 -11.70 -34.02 1.98
N GLN A 267 -12.06 -33.31 0.92
CA GLN A 267 -12.63 -33.89 -0.31
C GLN A 267 -11.62 -34.62 -1.21
N ILE A 268 -10.32 -34.48 -0.96
CA ILE A 268 -9.26 -35.24 -1.67
C ILE A 268 -8.96 -36.57 -0.96
N CYS A 269 -9.32 -36.68 0.32
CA CYS A 269 -9.07 -37.85 1.16
C CYS A 269 -10.23 -38.86 1.17
N ASP A 270 -11.37 -38.51 0.56
CA ASP A 270 -12.53 -39.38 0.28
C ASP A 270 -12.47 -39.92 -1.16
#